data_AF-A0A838PYQ2-F1
#
_entry.id   AF-A0A838PYQ2-F1
#
_cell.length_a   1.000
_cell.length_b   1.000
_cell.length_c   1.000
_cell.angle_alpha   90.00
_cell.angle_beta   90.00
_cell.angle_gamma   90.00
#
_symmetry.space_group_name_H-M   'P 1'
#
loop_
_entity.id
_entity.type
_entity.pdbx_description
1 polymer ?
#
loop_
_entity_poly.entity_id
_entity_poly.type
_entity_poly.pdbx_seq_one_letter_code
_entity_poly.pdbx_strand_id
1 'polypeptide(L)'
;MTTDVAVIAVVAADIHGLANRRLRLHNLRGSSALAYECDVAVILNDKSQAVSKVHLAYDPVRAATFKHQVVFTVEKNRGGQAPLDLEFRKDFASYRFQTRGAFVSDRLVDERLDIE
;
A
#
# COMPACT_ATOMS: atom_id res chain seq x y z
N MET A 1 -21.34 4.17 -24.77
CA MET A 1 -21.89 3.02 -24.02
C MET A 1 -20.96 2.75 -22.86
N THR A 2 -21.45 2.84 -21.62
CA THR A 2 -20.75 2.34 -20.43
C THR A 2 -21.24 0.91 -20.19
N THR A 3 -20.32 -0.05 -20.07
CA THR A 3 -20.64 -1.48 -19.95
C THR A 3 -21.04 -1.92 -18.54
N ASP A 4 -21.13 -1.00 -17.58
CA ASP A 4 -21.43 -1.25 -16.15
C ASP A 4 -20.68 -2.47 -15.57
N VAL A 5 -19.38 -2.55 -15.89
CA VAL A 5 -18.48 -3.58 -15.39
C VAL A 5 -17.34 -2.97 -14.61
N ALA A 6 -17.02 -3.56 -13.46
CA ALA A 6 -15.82 -3.20 -12.72
C ALA A 6 -14.57 -3.70 -13.46
N VAL A 7 -13.63 -2.79 -13.74
CA VAL A 7 -12.35 -3.12 -14.36
C VAL A 7 -11.26 -3.07 -13.29
N ILE A 8 -10.55 -4.18 -13.11
CA ILE A 8 -9.37 -4.26 -12.26
C ILE A 8 -8.14 -4.28 -13.17
N ALA A 9 -7.25 -3.31 -12.99
CA ALA A 9 -5.97 -3.23 -13.69
C ALA A 9 -4.82 -3.23 -12.70
N VAL A 10 -3.76 -3.96 -13.01
CA VAL A 10 -2.51 -3.95 -12.25
C VAL A 10 -1.52 -3.06 -12.99
N VAL A 11 -0.89 -2.13 -12.26
CA VAL A 11 0.12 -1.24 -12.79
C VAL A 11 1.42 -1.43 -12.04
N ALA A 12 2.54 -1.36 -12.77
CA ALA A 12 3.86 -1.42 -12.19
C ALA A 12 4.29 -0.05 -11.65
N ALA A 13 5.10 -0.08 -10.59
CA ALA A 13 5.88 1.09 -10.18
C ALA A 13 6.88 1.50 -11.27
N ASP A 14 7.27 2.77 -11.27
CA ASP A 14 8.44 3.21 -12.02
C ASP A 14 9.75 2.76 -11.33
N ILE A 15 10.89 2.94 -12.00
CA ILE A 15 12.19 2.50 -11.50
C ILE A 15 12.60 3.23 -10.21
N HIS A 16 12.19 4.48 -10.03
CA HIS A 16 12.49 5.28 -8.84
C HIS A 16 11.63 4.82 -7.66
N GLY A 17 10.34 4.56 -7.91
CA GLY A 17 9.40 3.97 -6.98
C GLY A 17 9.87 2.65 -6.42
N LEU A 18 10.49 1.78 -7.23
CA LEU A 18 11.03 0.50 -6.76
C LEU A 18 12.11 0.64 -5.69
N ALA A 19 12.79 1.79 -5.60
CA ALA A 19 13.77 2.07 -4.55
C ALA A 19 13.11 2.49 -3.22
N ASN A 20 11.83 2.85 -3.24
CA ASN A 20 11.12 3.36 -2.08
C ASN A 20 10.71 2.25 -1.13
N ARG A 21 10.84 2.54 0.17
CA ARG A 21 10.41 1.62 1.24
C ARG A 21 8.90 1.43 1.30
N ARG A 22 8.16 2.43 0.82
CA ARG A 22 6.71 2.40 0.68
C ARG A 22 6.34 3.13 -0.61
N LEU A 23 5.72 2.39 -1.52
CA LEU A 23 5.12 2.91 -2.74
C LEU A 23 3.85 3.71 -2.41
N ARG A 24 3.70 4.81 -3.13
CA ARG A 24 2.51 5.68 -3.19
C ARG A 24 2.06 5.83 -4.63
N LEU A 25 0.88 6.41 -4.84
CA LEU A 25 0.27 6.53 -6.17
C LEU A 25 1.20 7.23 -7.18
N HIS A 26 1.91 8.27 -6.74
CA HIS A 26 2.81 9.04 -7.59
C HIS A 26 4.03 8.24 -8.08
N ASN A 27 4.36 7.11 -7.44
CA ASN A 27 5.45 6.21 -7.84
C ASN A 27 5.03 5.20 -8.93
N LEU A 28 3.77 5.24 -9.39
CA LEU A 28 3.25 4.34 -10.40
C LEU A 28 3.43 4.92 -11.80
N ARG A 29 3.66 4.06 -12.80
CA ARG A 29 3.72 4.51 -14.19
C ARG A 29 2.40 5.15 -14.61
N GLY A 30 2.48 6.36 -15.17
CA GLY A 30 1.29 7.11 -15.55
C GLY A 30 0.46 7.61 -14.36
N SER A 31 1.10 7.82 -13.20
CA SER A 31 0.46 8.22 -11.95
C SER A 31 -0.48 9.42 -12.08
N SER A 32 -0.18 10.41 -12.92
CA SER A 32 -1.06 11.55 -13.19
C SER A 32 -2.40 11.13 -13.81
N ALA A 33 -2.37 10.29 -14.84
CA ALA A 33 -3.57 9.75 -15.47
C ALA A 33 -4.33 8.83 -14.50
N LEU A 34 -3.63 7.96 -13.78
CA LEU A 34 -4.25 7.09 -12.77
C LEU A 34 -4.94 7.91 -11.67
N ALA A 35 -4.27 8.95 -11.16
CA ALA A 35 -4.80 9.84 -10.13
C ALA A 35 -6.09 10.52 -10.58
N TYR A 36 -6.28 10.77 -11.87
CA TYR A 36 -7.48 11.39 -12.40
C TYR A 36 -8.56 10.36 -12.74
N GLU A 37 -8.21 9.37 -13.58
CA GLU A 37 -9.15 8.48 -14.25
C GLU A 37 -9.68 7.36 -13.36
N CYS A 38 -8.85 6.75 -12.51
CA CYS A 38 -9.29 5.60 -11.74
C CYS A 38 -10.31 6.00 -10.66
N ASP A 39 -11.32 5.18 -10.42
CA ASP A 39 -12.26 5.41 -9.31
C ASP A 39 -11.62 5.03 -7.97
N VAL A 40 -10.86 3.94 -7.94
CA VAL A 40 -10.20 3.41 -6.74
C VAL A 40 -8.76 3.07 -7.06
N ALA A 41 -7.84 3.46 -6.19
CA ALA A 41 -6.44 3.07 -6.25
C ALA A 41 -6.02 2.36 -4.97
N VAL A 42 -5.48 1.17 -5.13
CA VAL A 42 -4.96 0.34 -4.04
C VAL A 42 -3.48 0.09 -4.27
N ILE A 43 -2.68 0.23 -3.21
CA ILE A 43 -1.25 -0.04 -3.23
C ILE A 43 -0.92 -1.06 -2.14
N LEU A 44 -0.12 -2.05 -2.52
CA LEU A 44 0.35 -3.10 -1.63
C LEU A 44 1.82 -2.87 -1.31
N ASN A 45 2.12 -2.72 -0.02
CA ASN A 45 3.47 -2.55 0.48
C ASN A 45 3.83 -3.67 1.47
N ASP A 46 5.07 -4.15 1.43
CA ASP A 46 5.54 -5.05 2.47
C ASP A 46 5.63 -4.30 3.80
N LYS A 47 4.96 -4.80 4.84
CA LYS A 47 4.93 -4.13 6.14
C LYS A 47 6.33 -4.04 6.76
N SER A 48 7.20 -5.01 6.51
CA SER A 48 8.58 -4.96 7.05
C SER A 48 9.39 -3.80 6.48
N GLN A 49 9.05 -3.34 5.27
CA GLN A 49 9.68 -2.19 4.62
C GLN A 49 8.95 -0.90 4.94
N ALA A 50 7.62 -0.93 4.96
CA ALA A 50 6.76 0.24 5.10
C ALA A 50 6.72 0.83 6.51
N VAL A 51 7.05 0.07 7.57
CA VAL A 51 7.03 0.58 8.96
C VAL A 51 8.32 1.34 9.30
N SER A 52 8.20 2.43 10.05
CA SER A 52 9.36 3.22 10.51
C SER A 52 10.29 2.41 11.42
N LYS A 53 11.62 2.54 11.19
CA LYS A 53 12.66 1.83 11.97
C LYS A 53 12.63 2.18 13.45
N VAL A 54 12.14 3.38 13.81
CA VAL A 54 12.01 3.82 15.19
C VAL A 54 11.05 2.90 15.97
N HIS A 55 9.98 2.40 15.34
CA HIS A 55 9.04 1.48 15.98
C HIS A 55 9.54 0.02 16.01
N LEU A 56 10.39 -0.39 15.06
CA LEU A 56 10.95 -1.74 15.03
C LEU A 56 11.88 -2.02 16.22
N ALA A 57 12.51 -0.98 16.78
CA ALA A 57 13.46 -1.12 17.89
C ALA A 57 12.78 -1.46 19.22
N TYR A 58 11.50 -1.15 19.41
CA TYR A 58 10.80 -1.30 20.69
C TYR A 58 10.17 -2.69 20.87
N ASP A 59 9.91 -3.43 19.79
CA ASP A 59 9.30 -4.76 19.85
C ASP A 59 9.82 -5.69 18.73
N PRO A 60 10.96 -6.37 18.94
CA PRO A 60 11.55 -7.26 17.94
C PRO A 60 10.70 -8.49 17.65
N VAL A 61 9.87 -8.95 18.60
CA VAL A 61 8.98 -10.10 18.42
C VAL A 61 7.88 -9.75 17.43
N ARG A 62 7.23 -8.59 17.59
CA ARG A 62 6.24 -8.08 16.65
C ARG A 62 6.88 -7.76 15.29
N ALA A 63 8.08 -7.16 15.26
CA ALA A 63 8.79 -6.86 14.03
C ALA A 63 9.05 -8.12 13.16
N ALA A 64 9.36 -9.26 13.80
CA ALA A 64 9.56 -10.53 13.09
C ALA A 64 8.30 -11.03 12.36
N THR A 65 7.10 -10.58 12.77
CA THR A 65 5.83 -10.94 12.14
C THR A 65 5.54 -10.12 10.87
N PHE A 66 6.14 -8.93 10.71
CA PHE A 66 5.82 -8.00 9.63
C PHE A 66 6.16 -8.56 8.24
N LYS A 67 7.15 -9.45 8.14
CA LYS A 67 7.48 -10.17 6.89
C LYS A 67 6.31 -11.02 6.35
N HIS A 68 5.34 -11.33 7.20
CA HIS A 68 4.12 -12.05 6.85
C HIS A 68 2.90 -11.13 6.77
N GLN A 69 3.09 -9.82 6.70
CA GLN A 69 2.01 -8.84 6.55
C GLN A 69 2.22 -7.99 5.31
N VAL A 70 1.11 -7.51 4.76
CA VAL A 70 1.06 -6.51 3.71
C VAL A 70 0.29 -5.32 4.25
N VAL A 71 0.77 -4.12 3.95
CA VAL A 71 0.01 -2.87 4.10
C VAL A 71 -0.75 -2.66 2.80
N PHE A 72 -2.07 -2.72 2.89
CA PHE A 72 -3.03 -2.47 1.84
C PHE A 72 -3.53 -1.04 1.99
N THR A 73 -2.99 -0.12 1.19
CA THR A 73 -3.36 1.29 1.22
C THR A 73 -4.40 1.56 0.14
N VAL A 74 -5.59 2.01 0.54
CA VAL A 74 -6.55 2.64 -0.36
C VAL A 74 -6.11 4.10 -0.52
N GLU A 75 -5.36 4.43 -1.57
CA GLU A 75 -4.86 5.79 -1.82
C GLU A 75 -5.95 6.70 -2.37
N LYS A 76 -6.85 6.13 -3.19
CA LYS A 76 -7.98 6.85 -3.79
C LYS A 76 -9.23 6.00 -3.70
N ASN A 77 -10.34 6.64 -3.38
CA ASN A 77 -11.67 6.04 -3.41
C ASN A 77 -12.71 7.11 -3.74
N ARG A 78 -13.18 7.14 -5.00
CA ARG A 78 -14.14 8.15 -5.47
C ARG A 78 -15.49 8.07 -4.74
N GLY A 79 -15.86 6.88 -4.24
CA GLY A 79 -17.14 6.64 -3.56
C GLY A 79 -17.06 6.57 -2.04
N GLY A 80 -15.92 6.90 -1.43
CA GLY A 80 -15.76 6.71 0.02
C GLY A 80 -14.48 7.30 0.59
N GLN A 81 -14.06 6.77 1.74
CA GLN A 81 -12.90 7.29 2.48
C GLN A 81 -11.58 6.87 1.81
N ALA A 82 -10.66 7.84 1.69
CA ALA A 82 -9.26 7.66 1.37
C ALA A 82 -8.45 8.88 1.88
N PRO A 83 -7.17 8.73 2.26
CA PRO A 83 -6.43 7.47 2.28
C PRO A 83 -6.81 6.57 3.46
N LEU A 84 -6.67 5.26 3.29
CA LEU A 84 -6.87 4.27 4.35
C LEU A 84 -5.82 3.17 4.32
N ASP A 85 -5.14 2.94 5.44
CA ASP A 85 -4.16 1.88 5.58
C ASP A 85 -4.73 0.69 6.34
N LEU A 86 -4.83 -0.45 5.66
CA LEU A 86 -5.24 -1.73 6.20
C LEU A 86 -4.04 -2.69 6.22
N GLU A 87 -4.06 -3.67 7.10
CA GLU A 87 -3.08 -4.75 7.13
C GLU A 87 -3.74 -6.12 7.01
N PHE A 88 -3.11 -6.98 6.23
CA PHE A 88 -3.51 -8.36 6.06
C PHE A 88 -2.31 -9.28 6.23
N ARG A 89 -2.52 -10.46 6.80
CA ARG A 89 -1.50 -11.51 6.81
C ARG A 89 -1.45 -12.18 5.44
N LYS A 90 -0.24 -12.43 4.96
CA LYS A 90 0.03 -13.18 3.72
C LYS A 90 0.56 -14.57 4.04
N ASP A 91 0.02 -15.56 3.34
CA ASP A 91 0.47 -16.95 3.32
C ASP A 91 1.07 -17.22 1.94
N PHE A 92 2.38 -16.97 1.82
CA PHE A 92 3.09 -17.10 0.55
C PHE A 92 3.20 -18.53 0.07
N ALA A 93 3.23 -19.52 0.98
CA ALA A 93 3.27 -20.92 0.60
C ALA A 93 2.03 -21.32 -0.22
N SER A 94 0.91 -20.60 0.01
CA SER A 94 -0.37 -20.83 -0.67
C SER A 94 -0.79 -19.66 -1.58
N TYR A 95 0.11 -18.71 -1.88
CA TYR A 95 -0.16 -17.51 -2.70
C TYR A 95 -1.45 -16.75 -2.33
N ARG A 96 -1.75 -16.61 -1.03
CA ARG A 96 -3.01 -16.01 -0.56
C ARG A 96 -2.83 -15.00 0.55
N PHE A 97 -3.85 -14.15 0.71
CA PHE A 97 -4.03 -13.31 1.89
C PHE A 97 -5.09 -13.91 2.81
N GLN A 98 -4.95 -13.67 4.10
CA GLN A 98 -6.07 -13.86 5.04
C GLN A 98 -7.12 -12.78 4.77
N THR A 99 -8.39 -13.16 4.73
CA THR A 99 -9.51 -12.25 4.40
C THR A 99 -9.87 -11.30 5.54
N ARG A 100 -9.43 -11.61 6.76
CA ARG A 100 -9.59 -10.74 7.92
C ARG A 100 -8.33 -9.91 8.12
N GLY A 101 -8.49 -8.59 7.99
CA GLY A 101 -7.46 -7.61 8.26
C GLY A 101 -7.80 -6.71 9.44
N ALA A 102 -6.95 -5.73 9.68
CA ALA A 102 -7.16 -4.67 10.64
C ALA A 102 -6.69 -3.33 10.06
N PHE A 103 -7.01 -2.22 10.70
CA PHE A 103 -6.36 -0.95 10.39
C PHE A 103 -4.90 -1.00 10.83
N VAL A 104 -4.02 -0.39 10.03
CA VAL A 104 -2.62 -0.22 10.42
C VAL A 104 -2.56 0.72 11.63
N SER A 105 -1.98 0.23 12.72
CA SER A 105 -1.67 1.03 13.91
C SER A 105 -0.21 1.50 13.97
N ASP A 106 0.65 0.86 13.18
CA ASP A 106 2.08 1.15 13.12
C ASP A 106 2.36 2.43 12.33
N ARG A 107 3.37 3.20 12.76
CA ARG A 107 3.79 4.39 12.00
C ARG A 107 4.46 3.98 10.69
N LEU A 108 3.79 4.26 9.58
CA LEU A 108 4.33 4.04 8.25
C LEU A 108 5.37 5.12 7.88
N VAL A 109 6.27 4.76 6.99
CA VAL A 109 7.18 5.71 6.36
C VAL A 109 6.43 6.42 5.25
N ASP A 110 6.28 7.73 5.40
CA ASP A 110 5.94 8.61 4.30
C ASP A 110 7.24 9.28 3.85
N GLU A 111 7.43 9.42 2.54
CA GLU A 111 8.47 10.32 2.06
C GLU A 111 8.18 11.71 2.64
N ARG A 112 9.20 12.36 3.20
CA ARG A 112 9.09 13.78 3.51
C ARG A 112 8.71 14.44 2.20
N LEU A 113 7.50 15.01 2.14
CA LEU A 113 7.25 16.11 1.23
C LEU A 113 8.23 17.19 1.71
N ASP A 114 9.40 17.25 1.10
CA ASP A 114 10.27 18.40 1.23
C ASP A 114 9.50 19.53 0.52
N ILE A 115 8.79 20.31 1.33
CA ILE A 115 8.15 21.54 0.91
C ILE A 115 9.31 22.50 0.65
N GLU A 116 9.57 22.81 -0.63
CA GLU A 116 10.30 24.04 -0.99
C GLU A 116 9.51 25.28 -0.55
#